data_AF-A0A2R7NMY7-F1
#
_entry.id   AF-A0A2R7NMY7-F1
#
_cell.length_a   1.000
_cell.length_b   1.000
_cell.length_c   1.000
_cell.angle_alpha   90.00
_cell.angle_beta   90.00
_cell.angle_gamma   90.00
#
_symmetry.space_group_name_H-M   'P 1'
#
loop_
_entity.id
_entity.type
_entity.pdbx_description
1 polymer ?
#
loop_
_entity_poly.entity_id
_entity_poly.type
_entity_poly.pdbx_seq_one_letter_code
_entity_poly.pdbx_strand_id
1 'polypeptide(L)'
;MELKEKAGALLKIAALNEGAKEYIINNPELFKLLLKAAKRYIGGENMEEAIATAKRINDKGLPTSLEFMGESTRSVEESELVTQHFTDLINKVKEENINSIISLDLSHIGLAIDKDLTYNNLVLLAESAHKKDIEIVISAEGIDRTDDIINT
;
A
#
# COMPACT_ATOMS: atom_id res chain seq x y z
N MET A 1 -21.01 6.13 -23.46
CA MET A 1 -20.69 5.02 -22.54
C MET A 1 -19.58 4.16 -23.15
N GLU A 2 -19.79 3.68 -24.37
CA GLU A 2 -18.88 2.81 -25.13
C GLU A 2 -17.42 3.32 -25.29
N LEU A 3 -17.19 4.61 -25.54
CA LEU A 3 -15.82 5.13 -25.69
C LEU A 3 -15.03 5.11 -24.37
N LYS A 4 -15.69 5.40 -23.23
CA LYS A 4 -15.04 5.39 -21.92
C LYS A 4 -14.66 3.98 -21.49
N GLU A 5 -15.53 3.00 -21.77
CA GLU A 5 -15.27 1.58 -21.52
C GLU A 5 -14.11 1.07 -22.37
N LYS A 6 -14.10 1.38 -23.68
CA LYS A 6 -12.99 1.04 -24.57
C LYS A 6 -11.68 1.69 -24.10
N ALA A 7 -11.71 2.96 -23.71
CA ALA A 7 -10.52 3.65 -23.18
C ALA A 7 -10.03 3.02 -21.86
N GLY A 8 -10.93 2.70 -20.94
CA GLY A 8 -10.59 2.02 -19.69
C GLY A 8 -9.97 0.64 -19.91
N ALA A 9 -10.53 -0.15 -20.83
CA ALA A 9 -9.97 -1.45 -21.20
C ALA A 9 -8.56 -1.33 -21.80
N LEU A 10 -8.33 -0.35 -22.68
CA LEU A 10 -7.01 -0.10 -23.25
C LEU A 10 -5.99 0.37 -22.20
N LEU A 11 -6.39 1.26 -21.27
CA LEU A 11 -5.53 1.68 -20.17
C LEU A 11 -5.16 0.49 -19.27
N LYS A 12 -6.10 -0.42 -18.99
CA LYS A 12 -5.83 -1.64 -18.25
C LYS A 12 -4.81 -2.53 -18.97
N ILE A 13 -4.99 -2.75 -20.28
CA ILE A 13 -4.02 -3.53 -21.08
C ILE A 13 -2.64 -2.87 -21.08
N ALA A 14 -2.57 -1.55 -21.23
CA ALA A 14 -1.32 -0.81 -21.20
C ALA A 14 -0.62 -0.89 -19.84
N ALA A 15 -1.39 -0.78 -18.74
CA ALA A 15 -0.85 -0.86 -17.38
C ALA A 15 -0.33 -2.26 -17.03
N LEU A 16 -0.89 -3.32 -17.62
CA LEU A 16 -0.45 -4.71 -17.45
C LEU A 16 0.74 -5.11 -18.34
N ASN A 17 1.19 -4.23 -19.22
CA ASN A 17 2.34 -4.52 -20.08
C ASN A 17 3.66 -4.30 -19.33
N GLU A 18 4.29 -5.38 -18.89
CA GLU A 18 5.54 -5.34 -18.11
C GLU A 18 6.69 -4.65 -18.86
N GLY A 19 6.84 -4.90 -20.17
CA GLY A 19 7.87 -4.26 -20.98
C GLY A 19 7.68 -2.74 -21.10
N ALA A 20 6.43 -2.28 -21.21
CA ALA A 20 6.12 -0.85 -21.20
C ALA A 20 6.40 -0.23 -19.83
N LYS A 21 6.05 -0.92 -18.73
CA LYS A 21 6.36 -0.49 -17.36
C LYS A 21 7.86 -0.33 -17.16
N GLU A 22 8.64 -1.33 -17.54
CA GLU A 22 10.11 -1.30 -17.44
C GLU A 22 10.70 -0.15 -18.27
N TYR A 23 10.22 0.05 -19.50
CA TYR A 23 10.67 1.16 -20.35
C TYR A 23 10.39 2.54 -19.73
N ILE A 24 9.19 2.72 -19.16
CA ILE A 24 8.80 3.97 -18.50
C ILE A 24 9.67 4.23 -17.27
N ILE A 25 9.85 3.24 -16.40
CA ILE A 25 10.64 3.38 -15.16
C ILE A 25 12.10 3.73 -15.49
N ASN A 26 12.66 3.14 -16.54
CA ASN A 26 14.03 3.38 -16.97
C ASN A 26 14.21 4.62 -17.87
N ASN A 27 13.14 5.34 -18.20
CA ASN A 27 13.19 6.60 -18.96
C ASN A 27 12.83 7.79 -18.06
N PRO A 28 13.82 8.59 -17.60
CA PRO A 28 13.59 9.63 -16.60
C PRO A 28 12.55 10.68 -17.02
N GLU A 29 12.50 11.06 -18.30
CA GLU A 29 11.57 12.07 -18.79
C GLU A 29 10.13 11.55 -18.81
N LEU A 30 9.93 10.32 -19.28
CA LEU A 30 8.62 9.67 -19.27
C LEU A 30 8.15 9.39 -17.85
N PHE A 31 9.04 8.87 -17.00
CA PHE A 31 8.75 8.64 -15.59
C PHE A 31 8.29 9.92 -14.91
N LYS A 32 9.07 11.01 -15.02
CA LYS A 32 8.73 12.31 -14.43
C LYS A 32 7.40 12.87 -14.94
N LEU A 33 7.11 12.72 -16.24
CA LEU A 33 5.85 13.15 -16.83
C LEU A 33 4.65 12.39 -16.25
N LEU A 34 4.73 11.06 -16.21
CA LEU A 34 3.64 10.20 -15.72
C LEU A 34 3.47 10.30 -14.20
N LEU A 35 4.57 10.40 -13.47
CA LEU A 35 4.59 10.63 -12.03
C LEU A 35 3.87 11.93 -11.66
N LYS A 36 4.03 13.01 -12.43
CA LYS A 36 3.29 14.27 -12.20
C LYS A 36 1.78 14.06 -12.22
N ALA A 37 1.26 13.19 -13.08
CA ALA A 37 -0.15 12.82 -13.09
C ALA A 37 -0.50 11.90 -11.90
N ALA A 38 0.36 10.94 -11.58
CA ALA A 38 0.18 10.01 -10.45
C ALA A 38 0.15 10.71 -9.09
N LYS A 39 0.91 11.79 -8.88
CA LYS A 39 0.96 12.58 -7.63
C LYS A 39 -0.37 13.18 -7.19
N ARG A 40 -1.41 13.14 -8.03
CA ARG A 40 -2.78 13.46 -7.63
C ARG A 40 -3.43 12.35 -6.79
N TYR A 41 -2.96 11.11 -6.93
CA TYR A 41 -3.58 9.90 -6.39
C TYR A 41 -2.71 9.18 -5.35
N ILE A 42 -1.40 9.41 -5.33
CA ILE A 42 -0.47 8.83 -4.35
C ILE A 42 -0.10 9.85 -3.27
N GLY A 43 0.13 9.37 -2.04
CA GLY A 43 0.55 10.20 -0.90
C GLY A 43 1.99 10.70 -1.00
N GLY A 44 2.86 9.96 -1.69
CA GLY A 44 4.28 10.25 -1.85
C GLY A 44 4.99 9.07 -2.49
N GLU A 45 6.24 9.26 -2.92
CA GLU A 45 7.09 8.18 -3.45
C GLU A 45 7.89 7.46 -2.35
N ASN A 46 7.96 8.07 -1.17
CA ASN A 46 8.65 7.57 0.02
C ASN A 46 7.86 7.94 1.29
N MET A 47 8.32 7.42 2.42
CA MET A 47 7.66 7.61 3.71
C MET A 47 7.59 9.08 4.12
N GLU A 48 8.66 9.84 3.91
CA GLU A 48 8.75 11.25 4.27
C GLU A 48 7.71 12.08 3.50
N GLU A 49 7.58 11.86 2.20
CA GLU A 49 6.58 12.50 1.35
C GLU A 49 5.14 12.12 1.76
N ALA A 50 4.90 10.84 2.05
CA ALA A 50 3.59 10.36 2.48
C ALA A 50 3.16 11.00 3.81
N ILE A 51 4.07 11.05 4.79
CA ILE A 51 3.83 11.69 6.10
C ILE A 51 3.60 13.19 5.92
N ALA A 52 4.40 13.88 5.09
CA ALA A 52 4.19 15.30 4.82
C ALA A 52 2.82 15.59 4.18
N THR A 53 2.38 14.72 3.26
CA THR A 53 1.04 14.80 2.68
C THR A 53 -0.04 14.57 3.72
N ALA A 54 0.11 13.56 4.60
CA ALA A 54 -0.85 13.26 5.66
C ALA A 54 -0.98 14.42 6.66
N LYS A 55 0.15 15.00 7.10
CA LYS A 55 0.16 16.21 7.95
C LYS A 55 -0.65 17.34 7.36
N ARG A 56 -0.42 17.67 6.09
CA ARG A 56 -1.16 18.73 5.39
C ARG A 56 -2.66 18.45 5.29
N ILE A 57 -3.09 17.18 5.28
CA ILE A 57 -4.50 16.80 5.30
C ILE A 57 -5.05 16.91 6.74
N ASN A 58 -4.30 16.46 7.74
CA ASN A 58 -4.65 16.61 9.15
C ASN A 58 -4.74 18.08 9.60
N ASP A 59 -3.88 18.96 9.08
CA ASP A 59 -3.92 20.42 9.33
C ASP A 59 -5.24 21.06 8.85
N LYS A 60 -5.95 20.38 7.94
CA LYS A 60 -7.29 20.77 7.48
C LYS A 60 -8.42 20.14 8.31
N GLY A 61 -8.08 19.42 9.38
CA GLY A 61 -9.02 18.74 10.26
C GLY A 61 -9.54 17.39 9.73
N LEU A 62 -8.92 16.81 8.71
CA LEU A 62 -9.33 15.53 8.12
C LEU A 62 -8.39 14.40 8.53
N PRO A 63 -8.90 13.24 9.02
CA PRO A 63 -8.08 12.05 9.23
C PRO A 63 -7.64 11.45 7.88
N THR A 64 -6.59 10.63 7.92
CA THR A 64 -6.09 9.89 6.75
C THR A 64 -6.15 8.38 6.94
N SER A 65 -6.07 7.63 5.85
CA SER A 65 -5.55 6.27 5.87
C SER A 65 -4.23 6.27 5.11
N LEU A 66 -3.21 5.65 5.69
CA LEU A 66 -1.89 5.48 5.08
C LEU A 66 -1.70 4.01 4.71
N GLU A 67 -1.19 3.79 3.51
CA GLU A 67 -0.98 2.46 2.95
C GLU A 67 0.39 2.44 2.26
N PHE A 68 1.16 1.39 2.54
CA PHE A 68 2.35 1.07 1.76
C PHE A 68 1.91 0.21 0.56
N MET A 69 1.85 0.84 -0.62
CA MET A 69 1.29 0.23 -1.82
C MET A 69 2.07 -1.02 -2.23
N GLY A 70 1.36 -2.15 -2.33
CA GLY A 70 1.87 -3.42 -2.83
C GLY A 70 0.94 -4.56 -2.44
N GLU A 71 1.09 -5.70 -3.11
CA GLU A 71 0.27 -6.89 -2.88
C GLU A 71 1.04 -8.13 -3.37
N SER A 72 0.60 -9.30 -2.93
CA SER A 72 1.07 -10.60 -3.45
C SER A 72 2.60 -10.79 -3.43
N THR A 73 3.22 -10.62 -2.26
CA THR A 73 4.65 -10.95 -2.07
C THR A 73 4.92 -12.42 -2.39
N ARG A 74 6.10 -12.70 -2.92
CA ARG A 74 6.45 -14.00 -3.52
C ARG A 74 7.53 -14.76 -2.76
N SER A 75 8.11 -14.16 -1.72
CA SER A 75 9.08 -14.83 -0.85
C SER A 75 8.89 -14.41 0.60
N VAL A 76 9.34 -15.27 1.51
CA VAL A 76 9.28 -15.01 2.95
C VAL A 76 10.04 -13.72 3.27
N GLU A 77 11.23 -13.56 2.69
CA GLU A 77 12.08 -12.38 2.89
C GLU A 77 11.39 -11.09 2.43
N GLU A 78 10.69 -11.12 1.28
CA GLU A 78 9.93 -9.97 0.80
C GLU A 78 8.79 -9.62 1.77
N SER A 79 8.04 -10.62 2.25
CA SER A 79 6.94 -10.40 3.21
C SER A 79 7.42 -9.86 4.56
N GLU A 80 8.58 -10.29 5.04
CA GLU A 80 9.22 -9.80 6.27
C GLU A 80 9.68 -8.34 6.08
N LEU A 81 10.28 -8.02 4.93
CA LEU A 81 10.68 -6.65 4.60
C LEU A 81 9.46 -5.70 4.54
N VAL A 82 8.38 -6.12 3.90
CA VAL A 82 7.12 -5.36 3.88
C VAL A 82 6.56 -5.17 5.30
N THR A 83 6.59 -6.22 6.12
CA THR A 83 6.14 -6.14 7.53
C THR A 83 7.00 -5.16 8.33
N GLN A 84 8.32 -5.12 8.09
CA GLN A 84 9.19 -4.11 8.68
C GLN A 84 8.82 -2.70 8.22
N HIS A 85 8.55 -2.49 6.93
CA HIS A 85 8.10 -1.19 6.41
C HIS A 85 6.80 -0.70 7.06
N PHE A 86 5.82 -1.59 7.27
CA PHE A 86 4.61 -1.23 8.02
C PHE A 86 4.92 -0.89 9.48
N THR A 87 5.82 -1.63 10.12
CA THR A 87 6.25 -1.34 11.50
C THR A 87 6.88 0.05 11.59
N ASP A 88 7.73 0.42 10.64
CA ASP A 88 8.37 1.74 10.56
C ASP A 88 7.33 2.83 10.31
N LEU A 89 6.35 2.59 9.44
CA LEU A 89 5.23 3.50 9.20
C LEU A 89 4.40 3.73 10.47
N ILE A 90 4.04 2.66 11.20
CA ILE A 90 3.34 2.74 12.49
C ILE A 90 4.13 3.60 13.48
N ASN A 91 5.44 3.39 13.58
CA ASN A 91 6.32 4.17 14.44
C ASN A 91 6.31 5.65 14.02
N LYS A 92 6.41 5.92 12.72
CA LYS A 92 6.50 7.29 12.20
C LYS A 92 5.20 8.06 12.35
N VAL A 93 4.05 7.41 12.11
CA VAL A 93 2.71 7.98 12.36
C VAL A 93 2.59 8.42 13.81
N LYS A 94 3.05 7.60 14.76
CA LYS A 94 3.00 7.96 16.18
C LYS A 94 3.98 9.08 16.54
N GLU A 95 5.24 8.96 16.11
CA GLU A 95 6.29 9.94 16.38
C GLU A 95 5.87 11.35 15.92
N GLU A 96 5.26 11.43 14.75
CA GLU A 96 4.86 12.67 14.11
C GLU A 96 3.43 13.11 14.47
N ASN A 97 2.76 12.36 15.36
CA ASN A 97 1.40 12.58 15.84
C ASN A 97 0.38 12.77 14.69
N ILE A 98 0.45 11.89 13.68
CA ILE A 98 -0.46 11.90 12.53
C ILE A 98 -1.78 11.25 12.94
N ASN A 99 -2.89 11.94 12.69
CA ASN A 99 -4.24 11.38 12.80
C ASN A 99 -4.52 10.50 11.57
N SER A 100 -4.03 9.27 11.62
CA SER A 100 -4.19 8.29 10.55
C SER A 100 -4.44 6.90 11.09
N ILE A 101 -5.25 6.15 10.35
CA ILE A 101 -5.22 4.68 10.40
C ILE A 101 -4.19 4.15 9.40
N ILE A 102 -3.85 2.88 9.50
CA ILE A 102 -3.01 2.17 8.53
C ILE A 102 -3.81 1.06 7.88
N SER A 103 -3.80 1.01 6.54
CA SER A 103 -4.42 -0.06 5.76
C SER A 103 -3.36 -0.95 5.12
N LEU A 104 -3.65 -2.25 5.04
CA LEU A 104 -2.77 -3.23 4.41
C LEU A 104 -3.55 -4.40 3.81
N ASP A 105 -2.92 -5.05 2.84
CA ASP A 105 -3.38 -6.30 2.25
C ASP A 105 -2.60 -7.46 2.88
N LEU A 106 -3.28 -8.56 3.24
CA LEU A 106 -2.62 -9.72 3.83
C LEU A 106 -1.69 -10.39 2.82
N SER A 107 -2.01 -10.32 1.53
CA SER A 107 -1.10 -10.81 0.49
C SER A 107 0.19 -10.00 0.38
N HIS A 108 0.22 -8.76 0.88
CA HIS A 108 1.45 -7.98 0.93
C HIS A 108 2.38 -8.50 2.04
N ILE A 109 1.83 -9.06 3.12
CA ILE A 109 2.58 -9.59 4.26
C ILE A 109 2.65 -11.13 4.32
N GLY A 110 2.33 -11.81 3.22
CA GLY A 110 2.66 -13.23 3.02
C GLY A 110 1.50 -14.18 2.72
N LEU A 111 0.25 -13.70 2.56
CA LEU A 111 -0.92 -14.61 2.41
C LEU A 111 -0.80 -15.59 1.24
N ALA A 112 -0.14 -15.18 0.16
CA ALA A 112 0.08 -16.02 -1.02
C ALA A 112 1.17 -17.11 -0.80
N ILE A 113 1.92 -17.03 0.30
CA ILE A 113 3.06 -17.90 0.62
C ILE A 113 2.64 -18.91 1.68
N ASP A 114 2.26 -18.42 2.86
CA ASP A 114 1.96 -19.24 4.02
C ASP A 114 1.07 -18.49 5.02
N LYS A 115 0.03 -19.16 5.53
CA LYS A 115 -0.94 -18.54 6.45
C LYS A 115 -0.38 -18.29 7.84
N ASP A 116 0.46 -19.18 8.35
CA ASP A 116 1.06 -19.03 9.68
C ASP A 116 2.08 -17.88 9.68
N LEU A 117 2.87 -17.74 8.61
CA LEU A 117 3.72 -16.58 8.37
C LEU A 117 2.91 -15.27 8.37
N THR A 118 1.82 -15.25 7.61
CA THR A 118 0.93 -14.08 7.51
C THR A 118 0.34 -13.70 8.86
N TYR A 119 -0.16 -14.69 9.62
CA TYR A 119 -0.68 -14.49 10.96
C TYR A 119 0.38 -13.92 11.89
N ASN A 120 1.59 -14.49 11.90
CA ASN A 120 2.68 -14.00 12.74
C ASN A 120 3.06 -12.55 12.38
N ASN A 121 3.17 -12.23 11.10
CA ASN A 121 3.43 -10.86 10.63
C ASN A 121 2.31 -9.91 11.06
N LEU A 122 1.04 -10.31 10.91
CA LEU A 122 -0.11 -9.51 11.31
C LEU A 122 -0.12 -9.26 12.83
N VAL A 123 0.16 -10.27 13.65
CA VAL A 123 0.24 -10.13 15.12
C VAL A 123 1.32 -9.12 15.50
N LEU A 124 2.51 -9.19 14.88
CA LEU A 124 3.59 -8.22 15.12
C LEU A 124 3.14 -6.78 14.83
N LEU A 125 2.46 -6.56 13.70
CA LEU A 125 1.92 -5.26 13.31
C LEU A 125 0.83 -4.80 14.28
N ALA A 126 -0.13 -5.67 14.60
CA ALA A 126 -1.24 -5.38 15.50
C ALA A 126 -0.74 -5.01 16.91
N GLU A 127 0.25 -5.72 17.46
CA GLU A 127 0.87 -5.37 18.73
C GLU A 127 1.58 -4.02 18.67
N SER A 128 2.32 -3.75 17.59
CA SER A 128 3.03 -2.48 17.40
C SER A 128 2.06 -1.30 17.32
N ALA A 129 0.94 -1.47 16.62
CA ALA A 129 -0.10 -0.46 16.44
C ALA A 129 -0.92 -0.25 17.72
N HIS A 130 -1.28 -1.34 18.41
CA HIS A 130 -1.99 -1.29 19.70
C HIS A 130 -1.21 -0.48 20.75
N LYS A 131 0.10 -0.72 20.87
CA LYS A 131 0.98 0.06 21.79
C LYS A 131 1.00 1.55 21.49
N LYS A 132 0.60 1.98 20.29
CA LYS A 132 0.64 3.37 19.81
C LYS A 132 -0.73 4.00 19.62
N ASP A 133 -1.80 3.25 19.90
CA ASP A 133 -3.18 3.67 19.68
C ASP A 133 -3.45 4.00 18.20
N ILE A 134 -2.96 3.12 17.30
CA ILE A 134 -3.18 3.21 15.85
C ILE A 134 -4.01 2.00 15.42
N GLU A 135 -5.03 2.25 14.61
CA GLU A 135 -5.88 1.21 14.04
C GLU A 135 -5.24 0.65 12.76
N ILE A 136 -5.24 -0.68 12.65
CA ILE A 136 -4.91 -1.39 11.41
C ILE A 136 -6.22 -1.85 10.78
N VAL A 137 -6.40 -1.55 9.50
CA VAL A 137 -7.50 -2.01 8.67
C VAL A 137 -6.98 -3.00 7.65
N ILE A 138 -7.50 -4.22 7.71
CA ILE A 138 -7.22 -5.26 6.71
C ILE A 138 -8.14 -5.02 5.51
N SER A 139 -7.56 -4.81 4.33
CA SER A 139 -8.30 -4.60 3.09
C SER A 139 -9.00 -5.87 2.62
N ALA A 140 -10.10 -5.70 1.89
CA ALA A 140 -10.66 -6.78 1.09
C ALA A 140 -9.87 -6.92 -0.22
N GLU A 141 -9.42 -8.13 -0.54
CA GLU A 141 -8.70 -8.44 -1.78
C GLU A 141 -9.58 -9.23 -2.77
N GLY A 142 -8.96 -9.94 -3.71
CA GLY A 142 -9.65 -10.82 -4.67
C GLY A 142 -10.60 -11.83 -4.01
N ILE A 143 -11.69 -12.16 -4.71
CA ILE A 143 -12.70 -13.11 -4.21
C ILE A 143 -12.10 -14.49 -3.91
N ASP A 144 -11.05 -14.87 -4.64
CA ASP A 144 -10.28 -16.11 -4.46
C ASP A 144 -9.54 -16.17 -3.12
N ARG A 145 -9.39 -15.04 -2.41
CA ARG A 145 -8.69 -14.92 -1.12
C ARG A 145 -9.60 -14.54 0.05
N THR A 146 -10.88 -14.29 -0.19
CA THR A 146 -11.79 -13.76 0.84
C THR A 146 -11.87 -14.68 2.07
N ASP A 147 -12.03 -15.99 1.86
CA ASP A 147 -12.09 -16.94 2.96
C ASP A 147 -10.75 -17.03 3.71
N ASP A 148 -9.63 -16.93 3.00
CA ASP A 148 -8.31 -16.95 3.61
C ASP A 148 -8.08 -15.72 4.48
N ILE A 149 -8.53 -14.54 4.03
CA ILE A 149 -8.46 -13.30 4.82
C ILE A 149 -9.30 -13.38 6.09
N ILE A 150 -10.52 -13.92 6.00
CA ILE A 150 -11.42 -14.05 7.16
C ILE A 150 -10.89 -15.07 8.19
N ASN A 151 -10.18 -16.10 7.73
CA ASN A 151 -9.68 -17.19 8.55
C ASN A 151 -8.20 -17.05 8.98
N THR A 152 -7.54 -15.95 8.60
CA THR A 152 -6.20 -15.62 9.10
C THR A 152 -6.32 -15.07 10.51
#